data_AF-A0A1I8CV86-F1
#
_entry.id   AF-A0A1I8CV86-F1
#
_cell.length_a   1.000
_cell.length_b   1.000
_cell.length_c   1.000
_cell.angle_alpha   90.00
_cell.angle_beta   90.00
_cell.angle_gamma   90.00
#
_symmetry.space_group_name_H-M   'P 1'
#
loop_
_entity.id
_entity.type
_entity.pdbx_description
1 polymer ?
#
loop_
_entity_poly.entity_id
_entity_poly.type
_entity_poly.pdbx_seq_one_letter_code
_entity_poly.pdbx_strand_id
1 'polypeptide(L)'
;MFNLCLSNRGQQSTQQSSSSPYQSSQQRATPGQQHTLAGSNSWARRKPLVCLTCDISPGTTFMDGFRISTRLPNPYCQMVPISCNADHDVCATIIMHKEDGSYWMGTGCERSHNFQKVNNCENVQTFIRSVRRGMVSESSALQTVCVCSSNECNGGQTSSQRYLIYNKKLYQLLLPILPLLYHLLRLLFL
;
A
#
# COMPACT_ATOMS: atom_id res chain seq x y z
N MET A 1 12.31 2.59 -1.91
CA MET A 1 12.53 1.53 -0.89
C MET A 1 11.58 1.87 0.26
N PHE A 2 10.46 1.15 0.38
CA PHE A 2 9.44 1.47 1.37
C PHE A 2 9.88 0.94 2.74
N ASN A 3 10.49 1.80 3.56
CA ASN A 3 10.75 1.50 4.96
C ASN A 3 9.47 1.76 5.76
N LEU A 4 8.68 0.71 5.98
CA LEU A 4 7.52 0.78 6.88
C LEU A 4 8.00 0.55 8.32
N CYS A 5 8.19 1.66 9.06
CA CYS A 5 8.38 1.62 10.51
C CYS A 5 7.06 1.24 11.19
N LEU A 6 6.82 -0.06 11.41
CA LEU A 6 5.76 -0.51 12.30
C LEU A 6 6.16 -0.24 13.75
N SER A 7 5.85 0.96 14.24
CA SER A 7 5.99 1.31 15.65
C SER A 7 4.89 0.63 16.45
N ASN A 8 5.26 -0.45 17.14
CA ASN A 8 4.37 -1.15 18.07
C ASN A 8 4.45 -0.44 19.42
N ARG A 9 3.70 0.65 19.59
CA ARG A 9 3.42 1.24 20.91
C ARG A 9 1.93 1.45 21.06
N GLY A 10 1.36 0.79 22.07
CA GLY A 10 0.09 1.21 22.64
C GLY A 10 0.16 2.68 23.04
N GLN A 11 -0.99 3.34 22.91
CA GLN A 11 -1.37 4.60 23.56
C GLN A 11 -0.22 5.47 24.08
N GLN A 12 0.10 6.54 23.37
CA GLN A 12 0.24 7.87 23.99
C GLN A 12 0.32 8.95 22.91
N SER A 13 -0.60 9.89 23.03
CA SER A 13 -0.58 11.23 22.46
C SER A 13 0.76 11.92 22.68
N THR A 14 1.33 12.49 21.61
CA THR A 14 1.89 13.85 21.64
C THR A 14 2.14 14.35 20.23
N GLN A 15 1.60 15.53 19.95
CA GLN A 15 1.92 16.41 18.84
C GLN A 15 3.43 16.64 18.76
N GLN A 16 3.97 16.74 17.55
CA GLN A 16 5.08 17.67 17.30
C GLN A 16 5.13 18.09 15.84
N SER A 17 4.53 19.25 15.63
CA SER A 17 4.87 20.24 14.61
C SER A 17 6.38 20.48 14.55
N SER A 18 6.92 20.56 13.33
CA SER A 18 8.18 21.25 13.07
C SER A 18 8.06 22.03 11.75
N SER A 19 7.65 23.29 11.92
CA SER A 19 7.81 24.38 10.98
C SER A 19 9.15 25.07 11.22
N SER A 20 9.92 25.36 10.17
CA SER A 20 10.91 26.45 10.14
C SER A 20 11.59 26.60 8.78
N PRO A 21 12.21 27.76 8.47
CA PRO A 21 11.84 28.55 7.30
C PRO A 21 13.03 28.78 6.35
N TYR A 22 12.77 29.22 5.11
CA TYR A 22 13.79 29.92 4.34
C TYR A 22 13.21 31.14 3.63
N GLN A 23 13.96 32.23 3.76
CA GLN A 23 13.59 33.61 3.55
C GLN A 23 13.50 34.03 2.07
N SER A 24 12.55 34.93 1.86
CA SER A 24 12.51 36.08 0.96
C SER A 24 13.79 36.44 0.19
N SER A 25 13.64 36.59 -1.12
CA SER A 25 14.32 37.65 -1.87
C SER A 25 13.35 38.25 -2.91
N GLN A 26 13.03 39.53 -2.70
CA GLN A 26 12.30 40.39 -3.61
C GLN A 26 13.21 40.76 -4.79
N GLN A 27 12.72 40.61 -6.02
CA GLN A 27 13.21 41.39 -7.15
C GLN A 27 12.03 42.00 -7.92
N ARG A 28 12.09 43.33 -8.00
CA ARG A 28 11.17 44.27 -8.61
C ARG A 28 11.41 44.28 -10.12
N ALA A 29 10.37 44.03 -10.93
CA ALA A 29 10.38 44.25 -12.37
C ALA A 29 9.16 45.11 -12.78
N THR A 30 9.44 46.11 -13.60
CA THR A 30 8.58 47.19 -14.11
C THR A 30 7.56 46.70 -15.16
N PRO A 31 6.51 47.50 -15.48
CA PRO A 31 5.33 47.06 -16.21
C PRO A 31 5.49 47.18 -17.72
N GLY A 32 5.09 46.15 -18.47
CA GLY A 32 4.93 46.26 -19.92
C GLY A 32 4.64 44.94 -20.61
N GLN A 33 3.60 44.96 -21.44
CA GLN A 33 3.24 43.99 -22.49
C GLN A 33 2.40 42.77 -22.07
N GLN A 34 1.10 43.05 -22.11
CA GLN A 34 -0.02 42.12 -22.17
C GLN A 34 -0.06 41.46 -23.56
N HIS A 35 0.66 40.37 -23.73
CA HIS A 35 0.42 39.43 -24.83
C HIS A 35 -0.58 38.38 -24.36
N THR A 36 -1.80 38.47 -24.89
CA THR A 36 -2.89 37.51 -24.72
C THR A 36 -2.48 36.17 -25.34
N LEU A 37 -1.78 35.34 -24.56
CA LEU A 37 -1.64 33.92 -24.86
C LEU A 37 -2.93 33.24 -24.40
N ALA A 38 -3.87 33.08 -25.33
CA ALA A 38 -4.93 32.09 -25.23
C ALA A 38 -4.30 30.68 -25.31
N GLY A 39 -3.51 30.33 -24.29
CA GLY A 39 -3.04 28.98 -24.06
C GLY A 39 -4.22 28.15 -23.59
N SER A 40 -4.62 27.19 -24.42
CA SER A 40 -5.57 26.14 -24.06
C SER A 40 -5.18 25.56 -22.70
N ASN A 41 -5.94 25.89 -21.65
CA ASN A 41 -5.74 25.40 -20.29
C ASN A 41 -6.14 23.92 -20.21
N SER A 42 -5.35 23.03 -20.81
CA SER A 42 -5.53 21.57 -20.76
C SER A 42 -5.37 21.00 -19.35
N TRP A 43 -4.82 21.79 -18.42
CA TRP A 43 -4.67 21.47 -17.00
C TRP A 43 -5.94 21.74 -16.18
N ALA A 44 -6.88 22.56 -16.70
CA ALA A 44 -8.09 22.95 -15.99
C ALA A 44 -9.27 21.97 -16.14
N ARG A 45 -9.07 20.83 -16.81
CA ARG A 45 -10.16 19.90 -17.19
C ARG A 45 -9.88 18.41 -17.03
N ARG A 46 -8.85 18.01 -16.27
CA ARG A 46 -8.74 16.59 -15.89
C ARG A 46 -9.60 16.37 -14.65
N LYS A 47 -10.61 15.51 -14.79
CA LYS A 47 -11.33 14.99 -13.61
C LYS A 47 -10.29 14.34 -12.70
N PRO A 48 -10.36 14.58 -11.37
CA PRO A 48 -9.44 13.94 -10.44
C PRO A 48 -9.59 12.41 -10.55
N LEU A 49 -8.47 11.69 -10.46
CA LEU A 49 -8.47 10.23 -10.37
C LEU A 49 -9.27 9.83 -9.13
N VAL A 50 -10.11 8.80 -9.26
CA VAL A 50 -10.84 8.22 -8.12
C VAL A 50 -10.24 6.86 -7.84
N CYS A 51 -9.86 6.61 -6.59
CA CYS A 51 -9.35 5.32 -6.13
C CYS A 51 -10.22 4.77 -5.01
N LEU A 52 -10.07 3.48 -4.72
CA LEU A 52 -10.73 2.84 -3.59
C LEU A 52 -9.77 2.74 -2.40
N THR A 53 -10.30 2.92 -1.21
CA THR A 53 -9.56 2.77 0.05
C THR A 53 -10.37 1.94 1.03
N CYS A 54 -9.74 1.36 2.06
CA CYS A 54 -10.50 0.79 3.18
C CYS A 54 -11.43 1.84 3.81
N ASP A 55 -12.56 1.39 4.35
CA ASP A 55 -13.43 2.19 5.20
C ASP A 55 -12.77 2.49 6.55
N ILE A 56 -13.28 3.50 7.25
CA ILE A 56 -12.83 3.86 8.59
C ILE A 56 -13.20 2.74 9.56
N SER A 57 -12.19 2.16 10.20
CA SER A 57 -12.37 1.20 11.30
C SER A 57 -11.23 1.30 12.33
N PRO A 58 -11.37 0.70 13.53
CA PRO A 58 -10.31 0.71 14.53
C PRO A 58 -9.00 0.14 13.99
N GLY A 59 -7.89 0.85 14.19
CA GLY A 59 -6.58 0.45 13.65
C GLY A 59 -6.37 0.82 12.17
N THR A 60 -7.23 1.68 11.62
CA THR A 60 -7.00 2.37 10.36
C THR A 60 -6.42 3.76 10.56
N THR A 61 -5.49 4.15 9.71
CA THR A 61 -4.87 5.49 9.65
C THR A 61 -4.98 6.00 8.22
N PHE A 62 -5.32 7.27 8.02
CA PHE A 62 -5.44 7.88 6.70
C PHE A 62 -4.44 9.03 6.54
N MET A 63 -3.69 9.05 5.45
CA MET A 63 -2.67 10.05 5.17
C MET A 63 -2.53 10.25 3.66
N ASP A 64 -2.60 11.51 3.20
CA ASP A 64 -2.42 11.92 1.79
C ASP A 64 -3.18 11.03 0.78
N GLY A 65 -4.47 10.76 1.02
CA GLY A 65 -5.27 9.95 0.10
C GLY A 65 -5.00 8.44 0.19
N PHE A 66 -4.17 7.99 1.14
CA PHE A 66 -3.82 6.59 1.32
C PHE A 66 -4.22 6.12 2.73
N ARG A 67 -4.98 5.02 2.83
CA ARG A 67 -5.38 4.45 4.12
C ARG A 67 -4.64 3.17 4.42
N ILE A 68 -4.19 3.06 5.65
CA ILE A 68 -3.47 1.92 6.20
C ILE A 68 -4.34 1.24 7.24
N SER A 69 -4.56 -0.06 7.11
CA SER A 69 -5.25 -0.92 8.08
C SER A 69 -4.25 -1.93 8.64
N THR A 70 -4.08 -2.00 9.96
CA THR A 70 -2.94 -2.73 10.58
C THR A 70 -3.28 -4.07 11.22
N ARG A 71 -4.58 -4.39 11.35
CA ARG A 71 -5.10 -5.55 12.08
C ARG A 71 -6.27 -6.22 11.35
N LEU A 72 -6.16 -6.38 10.04
CA LEU A 72 -7.21 -7.05 9.28
C LEU A 72 -7.13 -8.57 9.50
N PRO A 73 -8.28 -9.26 9.73
CA PRO A 73 -8.29 -10.72 9.83
C PRO A 73 -8.06 -11.39 8.46
N ASN A 74 -8.29 -10.66 7.37
CA ASN A 74 -8.18 -11.12 6.00
C ASN A 74 -7.44 -10.07 5.15
N PRO A 75 -6.89 -10.43 3.96
CA PRO A 75 -6.18 -9.50 3.08
C PRO A 75 -7.13 -8.56 2.29
N TYR A 76 -8.26 -8.19 2.90
CA TYR A 76 -9.27 -7.31 2.31
C TYR A 76 -10.02 -6.57 3.42
N CYS A 77 -10.61 -5.44 3.03
CA CYS A 77 -11.44 -4.58 3.85
C CYS A 77 -12.64 -4.13 3.01
N GLN A 78 -13.66 -3.54 3.66
CA GLN A 78 -14.71 -2.85 2.93
C GLN A 78 -14.11 -1.62 2.24
N MET A 79 -14.26 -1.53 0.92
CA MET A 79 -13.66 -0.48 0.11
C MET A 79 -14.65 0.65 -0.13
N VAL A 80 -14.19 1.89 -0.05
CA VAL A 80 -14.95 3.12 -0.31
C VAL A 80 -14.18 4.03 -1.28
N PRO A 81 -14.87 4.74 -2.19
CA PRO A 81 -14.22 5.61 -3.17
C PRO A 81 -13.72 6.90 -2.53
N ILE A 82 -12.58 7.39 -3.02
CA ILE A 82 -11.96 8.66 -2.65
C ILE A 82 -11.45 9.38 -3.90
N SER A 83 -11.57 10.70 -3.90
CA SER A 83 -10.98 11.55 -4.93
C SER A 83 -9.50 11.79 -4.59
N CYS A 84 -8.63 11.58 -5.57
CA CYS A 84 -7.21 11.82 -5.44
C CYS A 84 -6.84 13.29 -5.64
N ASN A 85 -5.69 13.68 -5.10
CA ASN A 85 -5.11 15.00 -5.32
C ASN A 85 -4.56 15.10 -6.75
N ALA A 86 -4.29 16.33 -7.22
CA ALA A 86 -3.84 16.59 -8.59
C ALA A 86 -2.48 15.97 -8.93
N ASP A 87 -1.68 15.66 -7.91
CA ASP A 87 -0.34 15.09 -8.02
C ASP A 87 -0.30 13.56 -7.85
N HIS A 88 -1.43 12.94 -7.50
CA HIS A 88 -1.60 11.48 -7.48
C HIS A 88 -2.14 10.99 -8.82
N ASP A 89 -1.42 10.10 -9.48
CA ASP A 89 -1.71 9.59 -10.82
C ASP A 89 -1.96 8.07 -10.86
N VAL A 90 -1.90 7.40 -9.70
CA VAL A 90 -2.17 5.96 -9.58
C VAL A 90 -2.98 5.61 -8.33
N CYS A 91 -3.73 4.52 -8.42
CA CYS A 91 -4.25 3.80 -7.28
C CYS A 91 -3.27 2.69 -6.90
N ALA A 92 -2.97 2.58 -5.61
CA ALA A 92 -2.08 1.56 -5.08
C ALA A 92 -2.77 0.70 -4.02
N THR A 93 -2.39 -0.57 -3.95
CA THR A 93 -2.77 -1.51 -2.90
C THR A 93 -1.55 -2.31 -2.48
N ILE A 94 -1.23 -2.29 -1.19
CA ILE A 94 -0.10 -2.99 -0.59
C ILE A 94 -0.63 -3.89 0.50
N ILE A 95 -0.32 -5.19 0.43
CA ILE A 95 -0.77 -6.19 1.41
C ILE A 95 0.44 -6.88 2.00
N MET A 96 0.44 -7.07 3.31
CA MET A 96 1.47 -7.78 4.05
C MET A 96 0.84 -8.72 5.07
N HIS A 97 1.27 -9.98 5.07
CA HIS A 97 0.94 -10.91 6.13
C HIS A 97 1.92 -10.73 7.29
N LYS A 98 1.41 -10.55 8.51
CA LYS A 98 2.20 -10.33 9.71
C LYS A 98 2.42 -11.65 10.46
N GLU A 99 3.46 -11.67 11.29
CA GLU A 99 3.80 -12.82 12.15
C GLU A 99 2.68 -13.20 13.13
N ASP A 100 1.86 -12.23 13.55
CA ASP A 100 0.69 -12.45 14.43
C ASP A 100 -0.53 -13.05 13.70
N GLY A 101 -0.39 -13.42 12.43
CA GLY A 101 -1.45 -13.99 11.59
C GLY A 101 -2.45 -12.96 11.05
N SER A 102 -2.29 -11.68 11.38
CA SER A 102 -3.11 -10.60 10.84
C SER A 102 -2.52 -10.03 9.55
N TYR A 103 -3.31 -9.22 8.85
CA TYR A 103 -2.88 -8.51 7.65
C TYR A 103 -2.74 -7.02 7.90
N TRP A 104 -1.68 -6.47 7.33
CA TRP A 104 -1.52 -5.05 7.10
C TRP A 104 -1.89 -4.77 5.65
N MET A 105 -2.75 -3.77 5.41
CA MET A 105 -3.16 -3.37 4.08
C MET A 105 -3.12 -1.85 3.95
N GLY A 106 -2.36 -1.35 2.99
CA GLY A 106 -2.40 0.03 2.54
C GLY A 106 -3.14 0.12 1.21
N THR A 107 -4.08 1.06 1.05
CA THR A 107 -4.74 1.27 -0.23
C THR A 107 -5.21 2.70 -0.40
N GLY A 108 -5.18 3.22 -1.63
CA GLY A 108 -5.65 4.57 -1.96
C GLY A 108 -4.87 5.22 -3.10
N CYS A 109 -4.84 6.55 -3.09
CA CYS A 109 -4.15 7.39 -4.06
C CYS A 109 -2.67 7.46 -3.76
N GLU A 110 -1.82 7.45 -4.79
CA GLU A 110 -0.39 7.61 -4.67
C GLU A 110 0.22 8.12 -5.99
N ARG A 111 1.51 8.45 -5.98
CA ARG A 111 2.29 8.89 -7.13
C ARG A 111 3.03 7.72 -7.77
N SER A 112 2.97 7.59 -9.09
CA SER A 112 3.59 6.52 -9.89
C SER A 112 5.10 6.42 -9.68
N HIS A 113 5.78 7.53 -9.38
CA HIS A 113 7.22 7.54 -9.12
C HIS A 113 7.62 6.72 -7.88
N ASN A 114 6.70 6.49 -6.94
CA ASN A 114 6.95 5.63 -5.79
C ASN A 114 7.01 4.13 -6.16
N PHE A 115 6.58 3.78 -7.38
CA PHE A 115 6.43 2.39 -7.85
C PHE A 115 7.14 2.10 -9.17
N GLN A 116 8.19 2.84 -9.53
CA GLN A 116 8.94 2.67 -10.79
C GLN A 116 9.41 1.23 -11.09
N LYS A 117 9.47 0.36 -10.08
CA LYS A 117 9.91 -1.03 -10.20
C LYS A 117 8.79 -2.07 -10.18
N VAL A 118 7.52 -1.65 -10.06
CA VAL A 118 6.38 -2.57 -9.94
C VAL A 118 5.54 -2.52 -11.21
N ASN A 119 5.52 -3.62 -11.98
CA ASN A 119 4.66 -3.75 -13.15
C ASN A 119 3.34 -4.42 -12.74
N ASN A 120 2.29 -3.62 -12.56
CA ASN A 120 0.98 -4.05 -12.08
C ASN A 120 1.03 -4.58 -10.63
N CYS A 121 1.15 -5.89 -10.45
CA CYS A 121 1.05 -6.58 -9.17
C CYS A 121 2.26 -7.49 -8.97
N GLU A 122 3.13 -7.14 -8.05
CA GLU A 122 4.35 -7.89 -7.76
C GLU A 122 4.52 -8.18 -6.28
N ASN A 123 5.17 -9.31 -5.98
CA ASN A 123 5.62 -9.62 -4.64
C ASN A 123 7.01 -9.02 -4.44
N VAL A 124 7.10 -8.05 -3.53
CA VAL A 124 8.30 -7.31 -3.21
C VAL A 124 8.78 -7.76 -1.84
N GLN A 125 10.04 -8.21 -1.78
CA GLN A 125 10.71 -8.47 -0.51
C GLN A 125 11.00 -7.13 0.17
N THR A 126 10.50 -6.97 1.39
CA THR A 126 10.79 -5.81 2.24
C THR A 126 11.41 -6.26 3.56
N PHE A 127 11.83 -5.28 4.36
CA PHE A 127 12.28 -5.47 5.72
C PHE A 127 11.39 -4.69 6.68
N ILE A 128 10.89 -5.37 7.71
CA ILE A 128 10.20 -4.76 8.83
C ILE A 128 11.23 -4.52 9.91
N ARG A 129 11.37 -3.26 10.32
CA ARG A 129 12.24 -2.87 11.42
C ARG A 129 11.39 -2.53 12.64
N SER A 130 11.64 -3.23 13.74
CA SER A 130 11.04 -2.95 15.04
C SER A 130 12.11 -2.41 16.00
N VAL A 131 11.78 -1.34 16.71
CA VAL A 131 12.67 -0.74 17.72
C VAL A 131 12.06 -0.97 19.09
N ARG A 132 12.69 -1.81 19.90
CA ARG A 132 12.27 -2.11 21.28
C ARG A 132 13.42 -1.81 22.23
N ARG A 133 13.24 -0.85 23.13
CA ARG A 133 14.20 -0.50 24.20
C ARG A 133 15.65 -0.34 23.71
N GLY A 134 15.86 0.38 22.60
CA GLY A 134 17.19 0.59 22.01
C GLY A 134 17.73 -0.58 21.18
N MET A 135 17.08 -1.75 21.21
CA MET A 135 17.37 -2.84 20.29
C MET A 135 16.58 -2.69 19.00
N VAL A 136 17.26 -2.93 17.89
CA VAL A 136 16.68 -2.96 16.55
C VAL A 136 16.59 -4.43 16.14
N SER A 137 15.38 -4.89 15.86
CA SER A 137 15.16 -6.18 15.21
C SER A 137 14.61 -5.94 13.81
N GLU A 138 15.23 -6.57 12.83
CA GLU A 138 14.87 -6.49 11.42
C GLU A 138 14.48 -7.89 10.93
N SER A 139 13.28 -8.02 10.37
CA SER A 139 12.81 -9.26 9.77
C SER A 139 12.39 -9.02 8.33
N SER A 140 12.71 -9.97 7.46
CA SER A 140 12.27 -9.95 6.07
C SER A 140 10.78 -10.23 5.99
N ALA A 141 10.01 -9.39 5.32
CA ALA A 141 8.59 -9.63 5.06
C ALA A 141 8.27 -9.54 3.58
N LEU A 142 7.38 -10.43 3.11
CA LEU A 142 6.90 -10.38 1.74
C LEU A 142 5.68 -9.45 1.67
N GLN A 143 5.75 -8.46 0.80
CA GLN A 143 4.65 -7.55 0.50
C GLN A 143 4.17 -7.80 -0.91
N THR A 144 2.86 -7.77 -1.11
CA THR A 144 2.29 -7.69 -2.45
C THR A 144 1.92 -6.25 -2.73
N VAL A 145 2.49 -5.67 -3.79
CA VAL A 145 2.23 -4.30 -4.24
C VAL A 145 1.51 -4.35 -5.57
N CYS A 146 0.34 -3.72 -5.67
CA CYS A 146 -0.46 -3.58 -6.87
C CYS A 146 -0.68 -2.11 -7.20
N VAL A 147 -0.49 -1.71 -8.46
CA VAL A 147 -0.62 -0.32 -8.94
C VAL A 147 -1.39 -0.29 -10.25
N CYS A 148 -2.29 0.69 -10.41
CA CYS A 148 -3.06 0.90 -11.63
C CYS A 148 -3.47 2.38 -11.77
N SER A 149 -3.83 2.84 -12.98
CA SER A 149 -3.98 4.28 -13.29
C SER A 149 -5.36 4.69 -13.83
N SER A 150 -6.39 3.87 -13.62
CA SER A 150 -7.76 4.18 -14.02
C SER A 150 -8.68 4.30 -12.81
N ASN A 151 -9.83 4.97 -12.96
CA ASN A 151 -10.77 5.15 -11.86
C ASN A 151 -11.17 3.79 -11.26
N GLU A 152 -11.11 3.72 -9.93
CA GLU A 152 -11.55 2.59 -9.10
C GLU A 152 -10.90 1.25 -9.49
N CYS A 153 -9.76 1.28 -10.18
CA CYS A 153 -9.09 0.10 -10.72
C CYS A 153 -8.60 -0.87 -9.64
N ASN A 154 -8.36 -0.37 -8.43
CA ASN A 154 -7.99 -1.16 -7.26
C ASN A 154 -9.20 -1.75 -6.52
N GLY A 155 -10.39 -1.70 -7.10
CA GLY A 155 -11.61 -2.35 -6.59
C GLY A 155 -11.76 -3.80 -6.99
N GLY A 156 -11.07 -4.22 -8.05
CA GLY A 156 -10.94 -5.62 -8.38
C GLY A 156 -10.24 -6.34 -7.23
N GLN A 157 -10.78 -7.49 -6.81
CA GLN A 157 -10.02 -8.43 -6.00
C GLN A 157 -8.71 -8.68 -6.74
N THR A 158 -7.62 -8.12 -6.23
CA THR A 158 -6.35 -8.05 -6.95
C THR A 158 -5.99 -9.47 -7.39
N SER A 159 -5.45 -9.63 -8.60
CA SER A 159 -4.93 -10.91 -9.09
C SER A 159 -3.98 -11.58 -8.08
N SER A 160 -3.35 -10.79 -7.22
CA SER A 160 -2.57 -11.23 -6.05
C SER A 160 -3.36 -11.80 -4.86
N GLN A 161 -4.60 -11.34 -4.61
CA GLN A 161 -5.49 -11.99 -3.61
C GLN A 161 -5.78 -13.43 -4.01
N ARG A 162 -5.86 -13.75 -5.30
CA ARG A 162 -5.99 -15.14 -5.76
C ARG A 162 -4.75 -15.97 -5.38
N TYR A 163 -3.54 -15.42 -5.45
CA TYR A 163 -2.31 -16.18 -5.18
C TYR A 163 -2.13 -16.53 -3.69
N LEU A 164 -2.41 -15.59 -2.78
CA LEU A 164 -2.36 -15.83 -1.33
C LEU A 164 -3.45 -16.82 -0.87
N ILE A 165 -4.66 -16.74 -1.44
CA ILE A 165 -5.76 -17.66 -1.13
C ILE A 165 -5.49 -19.05 -1.73
N TYR A 166 -4.96 -19.12 -2.95
CA TYR A 166 -4.70 -20.38 -3.65
C TYR A 166 -3.62 -21.21 -2.95
N ASN A 167 -2.51 -20.59 -2.55
CA ASN A 167 -1.44 -21.30 -1.83
C ASN A 167 -1.89 -21.80 -0.45
N LYS A 168 -2.72 -21.04 0.28
CA LYS A 168 -3.26 -21.47 1.57
C LYS A 168 -4.20 -22.68 1.42
N LYS A 169 -5.05 -22.70 0.38
CA LYS A 169 -5.94 -23.83 0.09
C LYS A 169 -5.17 -25.06 -0.39
N LEU A 170 -4.20 -24.90 -1.29
CA LEU A 170 -3.40 -26.01 -1.82
C LEU A 170 -2.58 -26.69 -0.71
N TYR A 171 -1.99 -25.90 0.19
CA TYR A 171 -1.24 -26.43 1.33
C TYR A 171 -2.13 -27.20 2.32
N GLN A 172 -3.35 -26.71 2.59
CA GLN A 172 -4.32 -27.43 3.42
C GLN A 172 -4.83 -28.74 2.77
N LEU A 173 -4.87 -28.81 1.44
CA LEU A 173 -5.25 -30.02 0.71
C LEU A 173 -4.10 -31.04 0.61
N LEU A 174 -2.85 -30.59 0.46
CA LEU A 174 -1.70 -31.48 0.30
C LEU A 174 -1.17 -32.06 1.62
N LEU A 175 -1.28 -31.33 2.74
CA LEU A 175 -0.82 -31.79 4.06
C LEU A 175 -1.34 -33.18 4.48
N PRO A 176 -2.64 -33.50 4.32
CA PRO A 176 -3.17 -34.82 4.68
C PRO A 176 -2.84 -35.92 3.65
N ILE A 177 -2.49 -35.56 2.41
CA ILE A 177 -2.24 -36.52 1.33
C ILE A 177 -0.84 -37.14 1.44
N LEU A 178 0.16 -36.36 1.87
CA LEU A 178 1.55 -36.81 2.09
C LEU A 178 1.69 -38.05 2.99
N PRO A 179 1.11 -38.11 4.21
CA PRO A 179 1.19 -39.30 5.06
C PRO A 179 0.44 -40.51 4.49
N LEU A 180 -0.66 -40.27 3.77
CA LEU A 180 -1.44 -41.30 3.08
C LEU A 180 -0.65 -41.94 1.93
N LEU A 181 0.04 -41.12 1.14
CA LEU A 181 0.91 -41.60 0.05
C LEU A 181 2.11 -42.39 0.60
N TYR A 182 2.71 -41.92 1.69
CA TYR A 182 3.81 -42.62 2.37
C TYR A 182 3.36 -44.00 2.88
N HIS A 183 2.15 -44.10 3.45
CA HIS A 183 1.59 -45.37 3.92
C HIS A 183 1.31 -46.35 2.77
N LEU A 184 0.77 -45.86 1.65
CA LEU A 184 0.53 -46.66 0.43
C LEU A 184 1.84 -47.16 -0.19
N LEU A 185 2.84 -46.29 -0.32
CA LEU A 185 4.17 -46.67 -0.81
C LEU A 185 4.82 -47.73 0.09
N ARG A 186 4.68 -47.60 1.41
CA ARG A 186 5.21 -48.59 2.35
C ARG A 186 4.54 -49.96 2.20
N LEU A 187 3.25 -50.02 1.83
CA LEU A 187 2.51 -51.27 1.60
C LEU A 187 2.80 -51.91 0.23
N LEU A 188 3.30 -51.15 -0.74
CA LEU A 188 3.64 -51.64 -2.09
C LEU A 188 5.06 -52.19 -2.21
N PHE A 189 5.95 -51.85 -1.27
CA PHE A 189 7.37 -52.23 -1.28
C PHE A 189 7.78 -53.14 -0.11
N LEU A 190 6.80 -53.75 0.57
CA LEU A 190 6.93 -54.82 1.57
C LEU A 190 6.14 -56.04 1.08
#